data_AF-S2JS24-F1
#
_entry.id   AF-S2JS24-F1
#
_cell.length_a   1.000
_cell.length_b   1.000
_cell.length_c   1.000
_cell.angle_alpha   90.00
_cell.angle_beta   90.00
_cell.angle_gamma   90.00
#
_symmetry.space_group_name_H-M   'P 1'
#
loop_
_entity.id
_entity.type
_entity.pdbx_description
1 polymer ?
#
loop_
_entity_poly.entity_id
_entity_poly.type
_entity_poly.pdbx_seq_one_letter_code
_entity_poly.pdbx_strand_id
1 'polypeptide(L)'
;MQLHDLPFELLLQVLSNLSFKDISSFVQCNSALYNRSMQDSFWFDLCRLHGIHYRHPGSSWRELYQSNHLTKMCPHLNQSLFDAIPEKKLLLWNTRSLSDAGNCVLCLHPSCSYFGDAEEFDNHHHRRFHQQGTKHAIVLKLSPLHTLELWCNSCVKAVGFDGFASHVNQGLKTEHYFMKKLVQGIATFNPAEDSELLQSCIQKGRQSIELGLYQTQFRYSSMHIVDKGWHDAWLTFISGKSTVYPGPLTNEKLFLLDDNRNDALKLDPTLTLGKDFELVGSLTRWYIERVYGIKNDRIISANDLPDDADYCKMIHKIKIRQQINQANRYPPTITLE
;
A
#
# COMPACT_ATOMS: atom_id res chain seq x y z
N MET A 1 -10.63 -41.46 -26.47
CA MET A 1 -11.23 -40.23 -25.91
C MET A 1 -10.40 -39.07 -26.42
N GLN A 2 -10.93 -38.28 -27.35
CA GLN A 2 -10.20 -37.14 -27.88
C GLN A 2 -10.34 -35.98 -26.88
N LEU A 3 -9.34 -35.11 -26.81
CA LEU A 3 -9.24 -34.09 -25.75
C LEU A 3 -10.38 -33.04 -25.82
N HIS A 4 -11.06 -32.93 -26.97
CA HIS A 4 -12.27 -32.13 -27.15
C HIS A 4 -13.55 -32.78 -26.62
N ASP A 5 -13.51 -34.07 -26.27
CA ASP A 5 -14.64 -34.79 -25.66
C ASP A 5 -14.72 -34.56 -24.14
N LEU A 6 -13.68 -33.95 -23.55
CA LEU A 6 -13.65 -33.64 -22.13
C LEU A 6 -14.53 -32.42 -21.82
N PRO A 7 -15.34 -32.48 -20.75
CA PRO A 7 -15.97 -31.30 -20.16
C PRO A 7 -14.92 -30.21 -19.92
N PHE A 8 -15.31 -28.98 -20.21
CA PHE A 8 -14.41 -27.83 -20.13
C PHE A 8 -13.85 -27.63 -18.71
N GLU A 9 -14.61 -27.99 -17.68
CA GLU A 9 -14.23 -27.94 -16.29
C GLU A 9 -13.04 -28.87 -15.99
N LEU A 10 -13.06 -30.10 -16.53
CA LEU A 10 -11.95 -31.04 -16.37
C LEU A 10 -10.71 -30.56 -17.12
N LEU A 11 -10.93 -29.98 -18.31
CA LEU A 11 -9.86 -29.43 -19.10
C LEU A 11 -9.19 -28.24 -18.39
N LEU A 12 -9.95 -27.34 -17.78
CA LEU A 12 -9.42 -26.24 -16.97
C LEU A 12 -8.60 -26.73 -15.77
N GLN A 13 -9.03 -27.80 -15.09
CA GLN A 13 -8.26 -28.40 -13.99
C GLN A 13 -6.91 -28.98 -14.45
N VAL A 14 -6.87 -29.56 -15.65
CA VAL A 14 -5.60 -30.00 -16.24
C VAL A 14 -4.73 -28.78 -16.55
N LEU A 15 -5.30 -27.76 -17.20
CA LEU A 15 -4.58 -26.55 -17.58
C LEU A 15 -4.05 -25.76 -16.38
N SER A 16 -4.75 -25.71 -15.25
CA SER A 16 -4.30 -24.96 -14.06
C SER A 16 -3.01 -25.51 -13.44
N ASN A 17 -2.61 -26.73 -13.78
CA ASN A 17 -1.36 -27.34 -13.34
C ASN A 17 -0.19 -27.08 -14.31
N LEU A 18 -0.44 -26.42 -15.44
CA LEU A 18 0.55 -26.16 -16.48
C LEU A 18 1.10 -24.73 -16.39
N SER A 19 2.32 -24.53 -16.89
CA SER A 19 2.88 -23.18 -17.02
C SER A 19 2.17 -22.42 -18.14
N PHE A 20 2.22 -21.08 -18.12
CA PHE A 20 1.68 -20.26 -19.22
C PHE A 20 2.25 -20.66 -20.60
N LYS A 21 3.52 -21.07 -20.66
CA LYS A 21 4.18 -21.52 -21.90
C LYS A 21 3.57 -22.83 -22.41
N ASP A 22 3.29 -23.76 -21.50
CA ASP A 22 2.70 -25.06 -21.83
C ASP A 22 1.23 -24.89 -22.25
N ILE A 23 0.48 -24.05 -21.53
CA ILE A 23 -0.90 -23.69 -21.93
C ILE A 23 -0.89 -23.03 -23.30
N SER A 24 0.02 -22.08 -23.56
CA SER A 24 0.11 -21.41 -24.86
C SER A 24 0.39 -22.40 -25.99
N SER A 25 1.28 -23.36 -25.77
CA SER A 25 1.58 -24.42 -26.73
C SER A 25 0.36 -25.32 -26.96
N PHE A 26 -0.32 -25.69 -25.88
CA PHE A 26 -1.50 -26.55 -25.91
C PHE A 26 -2.70 -25.92 -26.64
N VAL A 27 -2.92 -24.64 -26.37
CA VAL A 27 -3.96 -23.82 -26.99
C VAL A 27 -3.69 -23.63 -28.49
N GLN A 28 -2.42 -23.50 -28.91
CA GLN A 28 -2.07 -23.43 -30.35
C GLN A 28 -2.37 -24.74 -31.11
N CYS A 29 -2.32 -25.88 -30.43
CA CYS A 29 -2.62 -27.19 -31.02
C CYS A 29 -4.13 -27.52 -31.08
N ASN A 30 -5.00 -26.68 -30.50
CA ASN A 30 -6.44 -26.93 -30.43
C ASN A 30 -7.25 -25.65 -30.73
N SER A 31 -7.91 -25.60 -31.89
CA SER A 31 -8.65 -24.41 -32.35
C SER A 31 -9.81 -24.00 -31.44
N ALA A 32 -10.49 -24.96 -30.79
CA ALA A 32 -11.58 -24.66 -29.86
C ALA A 32 -11.05 -23.98 -28.58
N LEU A 33 -9.91 -24.46 -28.05
CA LEU A 33 -9.24 -23.84 -26.91
C LEU A 33 -8.60 -22.51 -27.28
N TYR A 34 -8.05 -22.40 -28.50
CA TYR A 34 -7.54 -21.14 -29.03
C TYR A 34 -8.60 -20.03 -28.97
N ASN A 35 -9.78 -20.29 -29.53
CA ASN A 35 -10.88 -19.33 -29.53
C ASN A 35 -11.30 -18.94 -28.10
N ARG A 36 -11.32 -19.89 -27.16
CA ARG A 36 -11.64 -19.60 -25.75
C ARG A 36 -10.55 -18.79 -25.06
N SER A 37 -9.27 -19.08 -25.32
CA SER A 37 -8.14 -18.37 -24.73
C SER A 37 -8.06 -16.88 -25.14
N MET A 38 -8.76 -16.49 -26.22
CA MET A 38 -8.89 -15.09 -26.61
C MET A 38 -9.84 -14.31 -25.68
N GLN A 39 -10.70 -15.01 -24.92
CA GLN A 39 -11.61 -14.38 -23.95
C GLN A 39 -10.93 -14.26 -22.58
N ASP A 40 -11.03 -13.09 -21.95
CA ASP A 40 -10.41 -12.86 -20.63
C ASP A 40 -11.05 -13.73 -19.52
N SER A 41 -12.30 -14.15 -19.70
CA SER A 41 -13.01 -15.08 -18.80
C SER A 41 -12.32 -16.44 -18.67
N PHE A 42 -11.68 -16.93 -19.75
CA PHE A 42 -10.91 -18.18 -19.70
C PHE A 42 -9.74 -18.08 -18.71
N TRP A 43 -9.00 -16.96 -18.75
CA TRP A 43 -7.89 -16.71 -17.85
C TRP A 43 -8.36 -16.42 -16.43
N PHE A 44 -9.53 -15.77 -16.28
CA PHE A 44 -10.18 -15.63 -14.99
C PHE A 44 -10.49 -16.99 -14.35
N ASP A 45 -11.09 -17.92 -15.09
CA ASP A 45 -11.40 -19.26 -14.59
C ASP A 45 -10.13 -20.00 -14.13
N LEU A 46 -9.01 -19.88 -14.88
CA LEU A 46 -7.72 -20.43 -14.47
C LEU A 46 -7.18 -19.78 -13.20
N CYS A 47 -7.18 -18.44 -13.10
CA CYS A 47 -6.80 -17.72 -11.88
C CYS A 47 -7.66 -18.13 -10.67
N ARG A 48 -8.96 -18.34 -10.89
CA ARG A 48 -9.91 -18.79 -9.87
C ARG A 48 -9.55 -20.16 -9.30
N LEU A 49 -9.03 -21.07 -10.12
CA LEU A 49 -8.56 -22.38 -9.65
C LEU A 49 -7.35 -22.27 -8.70
N HIS A 50 -6.60 -21.17 -8.77
CA HIS A 50 -5.56 -20.82 -7.78
C HIS A 50 -6.10 -20.01 -6.59
N GLY A 51 -7.42 -19.85 -6.46
CA GLY A 51 -8.06 -19.06 -5.41
C GLY A 51 -7.91 -17.55 -5.57
N ILE A 52 -7.53 -17.06 -6.77
CA ILE A 52 -7.35 -15.63 -7.03
C ILE A 52 -8.59 -15.04 -7.71
N HIS A 53 -9.26 -14.13 -7.00
CA HIS A 53 -10.51 -13.50 -7.44
C HIS A 53 -10.41 -11.99 -7.65
N TYR A 54 -9.19 -11.43 -7.60
CA TYR A 54 -8.95 -10.00 -7.73
C TYR A 54 -7.78 -9.72 -8.68
N ARG A 55 -7.83 -8.57 -9.35
CA ARG A 55 -6.78 -8.08 -10.26
C ARG A 55 -6.65 -6.56 -10.21
N HIS A 56 -5.50 -6.03 -10.63
CA HIS A 56 -5.37 -4.61 -10.92
C HIS A 56 -6.33 -4.22 -12.06
N PRO A 57 -7.07 -3.09 -11.97
CA PRO A 57 -8.10 -2.72 -12.96
C PRO A 57 -7.51 -2.52 -14.36
N GLY A 58 -6.30 -1.94 -14.45
CA GLY A 58 -5.57 -1.73 -15.69
C GLY A 58 -4.77 -2.93 -16.21
N SER A 59 -5.02 -4.16 -15.72
CA SER A 59 -4.37 -5.37 -16.22
C SER A 59 -5.39 -6.45 -16.54
N SER A 60 -5.21 -7.20 -17.62
CA SER A 60 -6.11 -8.32 -17.97
C SER A 60 -5.87 -9.56 -17.10
N TRP A 61 -6.82 -10.49 -17.03
CA TRP A 61 -6.59 -11.78 -16.35
C TRP A 61 -5.51 -12.58 -17.06
N ARG A 62 -5.42 -12.46 -18.39
CA ARG A 62 -4.33 -13.06 -19.18
C ARG A 62 -2.96 -12.55 -18.76
N GLU A 63 -2.77 -11.23 -18.66
CA GLU A 63 -1.52 -10.62 -18.21
C GLU A 63 -1.14 -11.07 -16.80
N LEU A 64 -2.14 -11.14 -15.90
CA LEU A 64 -1.92 -11.61 -14.54
C LEU A 64 -1.43 -13.06 -14.52
N TYR A 65 -2.08 -13.95 -15.29
CA TYR A 65 -1.67 -15.34 -15.38
C TYR A 65 -0.26 -15.48 -15.98
N GLN A 66 0.02 -14.72 -17.04
CA GLN A 66 1.33 -14.70 -17.71
C GLN A 66 2.47 -14.21 -16.79
N SER A 67 2.19 -13.30 -15.85
CA SER A 67 3.19 -12.80 -14.89
C SER A 67 3.78 -13.88 -13.98
N ASN A 68 3.14 -15.06 -13.91
CA ASN A 68 3.53 -16.18 -13.06
C ASN A 68 3.63 -15.80 -11.57
N HIS A 69 2.84 -14.83 -11.14
CA HIS A 69 2.80 -14.34 -9.76
C HIS A 69 1.69 -14.97 -8.92
N LEU A 70 0.81 -15.79 -9.52
CA LEU A 70 -0.35 -16.37 -8.84
C LEU A 70 0.02 -17.16 -7.59
N THR A 71 1.12 -17.91 -7.61
CA THR A 71 1.60 -18.70 -6.46
C THR A 71 2.10 -17.84 -5.30
N LYS A 72 2.48 -16.59 -5.58
CA LYS A 72 2.90 -15.62 -4.57
C LYS A 72 1.73 -14.77 -4.06
N MET A 73 0.59 -14.76 -4.74
CA MET A 73 -0.60 -13.99 -4.34
C MET A 73 -1.33 -14.63 -3.17
N CYS A 74 -2.00 -13.80 -2.36
CA CYS A 74 -2.82 -14.21 -1.25
C CYS A 74 -4.22 -14.60 -1.76
N PRO A 75 -4.64 -15.87 -1.67
CA PRO A 75 -5.99 -16.29 -2.09
C PRO A 75 -7.07 -15.84 -1.11
N HIS A 76 -6.69 -15.33 0.06
CA HIS A 76 -7.62 -14.89 1.10
C HIS A 76 -8.08 -13.44 0.93
N LEU A 77 -7.54 -12.70 -0.04
CA LEU A 77 -8.10 -11.40 -0.43
C LEU A 77 -9.31 -11.63 -1.32
N ASN A 78 -10.43 -11.02 -0.96
CA ASN A 78 -11.69 -11.14 -1.69
C ASN A 78 -12.49 -9.84 -1.60
N GLN A 79 -13.45 -9.68 -2.51
CA GLN A 79 -14.23 -8.45 -2.60
C GLN A 79 -15.05 -8.13 -1.34
N SER A 80 -15.46 -9.15 -0.55
CA SER A 80 -16.26 -8.93 0.67
C SER A 80 -15.52 -8.13 1.75
N LEU A 81 -14.19 -8.06 1.68
CA LEU A 81 -13.40 -7.18 2.56
C LEU A 81 -13.74 -5.69 2.34
N PHE A 82 -14.14 -5.30 1.14
CA PHE A 82 -14.57 -3.93 0.86
C PHE A 82 -15.95 -3.62 1.44
N ASP A 83 -16.85 -4.60 1.45
CA ASP A 83 -18.20 -4.44 2.01
C ASP A 83 -18.16 -4.17 3.52
N ALA A 84 -17.10 -4.65 4.19
CA ALA A 84 -16.88 -4.44 5.63
C ALA A 84 -16.34 -3.05 5.97
N ILE A 85 -15.87 -2.26 4.99
CA ILE A 85 -15.18 -0.98 5.23
C ILE A 85 -15.93 -0.04 6.17
N PRO A 86 -17.25 0.23 6.00
CA PRO A 86 -17.96 1.17 6.86
C PRO A 86 -17.90 0.77 8.34
N GLU A 87 -18.11 -0.52 8.64
CA GLU A 87 -18.05 -1.03 10.01
C GLU A 87 -16.63 -0.99 10.56
N LYS A 88 -15.61 -1.40 9.77
CA LYS A 88 -14.21 -1.39 10.19
C LYS A 88 -13.69 0.02 10.44
N LYS A 89 -14.12 0.98 9.63
CA LYS A 89 -13.83 2.40 9.80
C LYS A 89 -14.39 2.89 11.13
N LEU A 90 -15.66 2.62 11.42
CA LEU A 90 -16.28 2.98 12.70
C LEU A 90 -15.54 2.35 13.88
N LEU A 91 -15.20 1.06 13.81
CA LEU A 91 -14.46 0.35 14.85
C LEU A 91 -13.10 0.99 15.11
N LEU A 92 -12.33 1.28 14.04
CA LEU A 92 -11.00 1.85 14.14
C LEU A 92 -10.99 3.26 14.75
N TRP A 93 -11.93 4.11 14.34
CA TRP A 93 -11.89 5.53 14.70
C TRP A 93 -12.75 5.91 15.91
N ASN A 94 -13.66 5.04 16.35
CA ASN A 94 -14.46 5.25 17.57
C ASN A 94 -13.84 4.58 18.82
N THR A 95 -12.85 3.70 18.66
CA THR A 95 -12.13 3.11 19.81
C THR A 95 -11.15 4.12 20.40
N ARG A 96 -10.99 4.10 21.74
CA ARG A 96 -10.23 5.10 22.50
C ARG A 96 -8.80 5.26 21.96
N SER A 97 -8.39 6.52 21.82
CA SER A 97 -7.00 7.01 21.74
C SER A 97 -6.03 6.03 21.06
N LEU A 98 -5.99 6.03 19.71
CA LEU A 98 -4.92 5.38 18.95
C LEU A 98 -3.52 5.82 19.42
N SER A 99 -3.42 6.96 20.11
CA SER A 99 -2.23 7.51 20.74
C SER A 99 -1.71 6.79 22.00
N ASP A 100 -2.54 6.01 22.71
CA ASP A 100 -2.12 5.25 23.91
C ASP A 100 -1.79 3.78 23.61
N ALA A 101 -2.01 3.36 22.36
CA ALA A 101 -2.06 1.97 22.01
C ALA A 101 -0.68 1.44 21.58
N GLY A 102 -0.35 0.23 22.05
CA GLY A 102 0.80 -0.51 21.56
C GLY A 102 0.61 -0.92 20.10
N ASN A 103 1.21 -2.04 19.70
CA ASN A 103 0.78 -2.65 18.44
C ASN A 103 -0.70 -3.04 18.59
N CYS A 104 -1.59 -2.75 17.63
CA CYS A 104 -3.00 -3.21 17.62
C CYS A 104 -3.32 -3.99 16.34
N VAL A 105 -4.40 -4.77 16.39
CA VAL A 105 -4.88 -5.59 15.27
C VAL A 105 -6.39 -5.42 15.11
N LEU A 106 -6.82 -5.13 13.89
CA LEU A 106 -8.22 -5.07 13.47
C LEU A 106 -8.53 -6.26 12.55
N CYS A 107 -9.52 -7.07 12.90
CA CYS A 107 -9.97 -8.17 12.04
C CYS A 107 -10.82 -7.64 10.87
N LEU A 108 -10.45 -7.98 9.64
CA LEU A 108 -11.14 -7.48 8.44
C LEU A 108 -12.26 -8.40 7.94
N HIS A 109 -12.53 -9.52 8.61
CA HIS A 109 -13.68 -10.37 8.26
C HIS A 109 -15.00 -9.60 8.46
N PRO A 110 -15.94 -9.62 7.49
CA PRO A 110 -17.17 -8.81 7.57
C PRO A 110 -17.98 -9.00 8.85
N SER A 111 -18.07 -10.22 9.37
CA SER A 111 -18.86 -10.52 10.58
C SER A 111 -18.09 -10.42 11.91
N CYS A 112 -16.90 -9.81 11.94
CA CYS A 112 -16.01 -9.85 13.11
C CYS A 112 -15.61 -8.48 13.63
N SER A 113 -16.10 -8.06 14.79
CA SER A 113 -15.78 -6.76 15.39
C SER A 113 -14.48 -6.72 16.21
N TYR A 114 -13.61 -7.72 16.09
CA TYR A 114 -12.39 -7.80 16.90
C TYR A 114 -11.41 -6.67 16.58
N PHE A 115 -11.07 -5.89 17.61
CA PHE A 115 -10.02 -4.88 17.65
C PHE A 115 -9.34 -4.93 19.02
N GLY A 116 -8.02 -5.11 19.06
CA GLY A 116 -7.28 -5.24 20.33
C GLY A 116 -5.76 -5.24 20.14
N ASP A 117 -5.04 -5.40 21.25
CA ASP A 117 -3.57 -5.33 21.28
C ASP A 117 -2.91 -6.51 20.54
N ALA A 118 -1.89 -6.18 19.75
CA ALA A 118 -1.11 -7.12 18.97
C ALA A 118 -0.13 -7.92 19.84
N GLU A 119 0.25 -7.46 21.05
CA GLU A 119 1.04 -8.30 21.96
C GLU A 119 0.18 -9.38 22.60
N GLU A 120 -1.06 -9.06 22.97
CA GLU A 120 -2.05 -10.06 23.35
C GLU A 120 -2.33 -11.01 22.16
N PHE A 121 -2.38 -10.48 20.94
CA PHE A 121 -2.53 -11.25 19.70
C PHE A 121 -1.30 -12.14 19.39
N ASP A 122 -0.08 -11.62 19.41
CA ASP A 122 1.17 -12.29 19.03
C ASP A 122 1.71 -13.23 20.11
N ASN A 123 1.24 -13.09 21.36
CA ASN A 123 1.23 -14.22 22.28
C ASN A 123 0.57 -15.38 21.54
N HIS A 124 1.34 -16.43 21.27
CA HIS A 124 0.99 -17.56 20.39
C HIS A 124 -0.37 -18.20 20.69
N HIS A 125 -0.95 -17.87 21.84
CA HIS A 125 -2.28 -18.24 22.30
C HIS A 125 -3.42 -17.53 21.55
N HIS A 126 -3.47 -16.19 21.39
CA HIS A 126 -4.68 -15.52 20.84
C HIS A 126 -4.73 -15.40 19.32
N ARG A 127 -3.61 -15.18 18.62
CA ARG A 127 -3.57 -15.26 17.15
C ARG A 127 -3.97 -16.64 16.66
N ARG A 128 -3.51 -17.70 17.35
CA ARG A 128 -4.03 -19.05 17.13
C ARG A 128 -5.45 -19.20 17.62
N PHE A 129 -5.89 -18.69 18.76
CA PHE A 129 -7.29 -18.88 19.19
C PHE A 129 -8.30 -18.18 18.29
N HIS A 130 -8.05 -16.93 17.90
CA HIS A 130 -8.96 -16.22 16.99
C HIS A 130 -8.91 -16.86 15.60
N GLN A 131 -7.72 -17.14 15.03
CA GLN A 131 -7.63 -17.79 13.72
C GLN A 131 -8.09 -19.27 13.73
N GLN A 132 -7.77 -20.06 14.76
CA GLN A 132 -8.20 -21.47 14.86
C GLN A 132 -9.68 -21.57 15.20
N GLY A 133 -10.21 -20.65 16.00
CA GLY A 133 -11.63 -20.59 16.37
C GLY A 133 -12.52 -20.02 15.26
N THR A 134 -12.05 -19.01 14.51
CA THR A 134 -12.88 -18.30 13.50
C THR A 134 -12.44 -18.50 12.06
N LYS A 135 -11.20 -18.95 11.82
CA LYS A 135 -10.59 -19.09 10.48
C LYS A 135 -10.48 -17.78 9.69
N HIS A 136 -10.60 -16.63 10.35
CA HIS A 136 -10.42 -15.33 9.71
C HIS A 136 -8.95 -15.09 9.33
N ALA A 137 -8.70 -14.89 8.04
CA ALA A 137 -7.34 -14.85 7.50
C ALA A 137 -6.72 -13.45 7.48
N ILE A 138 -7.50 -12.40 7.20
CA ILE A 138 -6.99 -11.06 6.91
C ILE A 138 -7.21 -10.13 8.11
N VAL A 139 -6.14 -9.45 8.51
CA VAL A 139 -6.14 -8.45 9.58
C VAL A 139 -5.37 -7.21 9.16
N LEU A 140 -5.74 -6.06 9.73
CA LEU A 140 -4.99 -4.81 9.62
C LEU A 140 -4.21 -4.62 10.92
N LYS A 141 -2.88 -4.58 10.81
CA LYS A 141 -1.98 -4.28 11.93
C LYS A 141 -1.75 -2.79 12.00
N LEU A 142 -1.75 -2.25 13.21
CA LEU A 142 -1.37 -0.88 13.54
C LEU A 142 -0.17 -0.96 14.48
N SER A 143 0.96 -0.35 14.12
CA SER A 143 2.14 -0.29 15.00
C SER A 143 2.12 0.99 15.86
N PRO A 144 3.01 1.12 16.87
CA PRO A 144 3.24 2.36 17.61
C PRO A 144 3.69 3.53 16.72
N LEU A 145 4.24 3.25 15.53
CA LEU A 145 4.54 4.25 14.50
C LEU A 145 3.43 4.26 13.43
N HIS A 146 2.26 3.74 13.79
CA HIS A 146 0.99 3.73 13.07
C HIS A 146 1.10 3.32 11.59
N THR A 147 1.90 2.29 11.33
CA THR A 147 1.94 1.65 10.02
C THR A 147 0.71 0.77 9.84
N LEU A 148 -0.18 1.16 8.92
CA LEU A 148 -1.36 0.37 8.51
C LEU A 148 -0.93 -0.78 7.59
N GLU A 149 -0.55 -1.91 8.17
CA GLU A 149 -0.05 -3.08 7.43
C GLU A 149 -1.13 -4.15 7.29
N LEU A 150 -1.42 -4.55 6.06
CA LEU A 150 -2.33 -5.66 5.78
C LEU A 150 -1.59 -6.99 5.93
N TRP A 151 -2.09 -7.86 6.82
CA TRP A 151 -1.45 -9.13 7.13
C TRP A 151 -2.41 -10.30 6.89
N CYS A 152 -1.91 -11.38 6.26
CA CYS A 152 -2.63 -12.64 6.14
C CYS A 152 -2.07 -13.68 7.12
N ASN A 153 -2.89 -14.10 8.07
CA ASN A 153 -2.55 -15.12 9.05
C ASN A 153 -2.47 -16.52 8.44
N SER A 154 -3.27 -16.82 7.42
CA SER A 154 -3.24 -18.13 6.75
C SER A 154 -2.02 -18.30 5.84
N CYS A 155 -1.59 -17.23 5.15
CA CYS A 155 -0.38 -17.24 4.33
C CYS A 155 0.89 -16.88 5.13
N VAL A 156 0.74 -16.39 6.37
CA VAL A 156 1.83 -15.93 7.24
C VAL A 156 2.73 -14.89 6.54
N LYS A 157 2.10 -13.89 5.91
CA LYS A 157 2.81 -12.81 5.20
C LYS A 157 2.07 -11.49 5.26
N ALA A 158 2.82 -10.40 5.11
CA ALA A 158 2.27 -9.11 4.72
C ALA A 158 1.75 -9.19 3.28
N VAL A 159 0.65 -8.49 3.01
CA VAL A 159 -0.06 -8.54 1.72
C VAL A 159 0.04 -7.18 1.04
N GLY A 160 0.48 -7.17 -0.22
CA GLY A 160 0.60 -5.94 -1.01
C GLY A 160 1.78 -5.03 -0.63
N PHE A 161 2.62 -5.44 0.33
CA PHE A 161 3.86 -4.76 0.69
C PHE A 161 4.76 -5.67 1.54
N ASP A 162 6.08 -5.57 1.41
CA ASP A 162 7.05 -6.32 2.21
C ASP A 162 7.84 -5.37 3.14
N GLY A 163 7.33 -5.17 4.36
CA GLY A 163 8.07 -4.63 5.51
C GLY A 163 8.95 -3.38 5.32
N PHE A 164 9.86 -3.17 6.27
CA PHE A 164 10.78 -2.02 6.34
C PHE A 164 12.02 -2.14 5.44
N ALA A 165 12.16 -3.23 4.69
CA ALA A 165 13.41 -3.60 4.02
C ALA A 165 13.27 -3.67 2.48
N SER A 166 13.89 -2.69 1.83
CA SER A 166 14.49 -2.71 0.48
C SER A 166 13.59 -2.97 -0.74
N HIS A 167 13.57 -1.97 -1.63
CA HIS A 167 13.85 -1.94 -3.09
C HIS A 167 13.74 -3.20 -4.00
N VAL A 168 13.25 -4.36 -3.55
CA VAL A 168 13.33 -5.63 -4.30
C VAL A 168 11.99 -6.36 -4.43
N ASN A 169 10.95 -5.99 -3.68
CA ASN A 169 9.60 -6.45 -3.98
C ASN A 169 8.60 -5.33 -3.73
N GLN A 170 8.31 -4.55 -4.78
CA GLN A 170 6.98 -3.94 -4.87
C GLN A 170 6.00 -5.11 -4.74
N GLY A 171 5.23 -5.15 -3.64
CA GLY A 171 4.19 -6.15 -3.48
C GLY A 171 3.43 -6.26 -4.79
N LEU A 172 3.11 -7.48 -5.21
CA LEU A 172 2.54 -7.76 -6.53
C LEU A 172 1.53 -6.67 -6.90
N LYS A 173 1.70 -6.01 -8.06
CA LYS A 173 0.93 -4.81 -8.46
C LYS A 173 -0.57 -4.90 -8.09
N THR A 174 -1.13 -6.08 -8.31
CA THR A 174 -2.50 -6.45 -7.93
C THR A 174 -2.77 -6.43 -6.41
N GLU A 175 -1.96 -7.11 -5.59
CA GLU A 175 -2.09 -7.08 -4.13
C GLU A 175 -1.86 -5.68 -3.58
N HIS A 176 -0.88 -4.95 -4.11
CA HIS A 176 -0.60 -3.58 -3.69
C HIS A 176 -1.80 -2.67 -3.95
N TYR A 177 -2.39 -2.73 -5.14
CA TYR A 177 -3.63 -2.01 -5.46
C TYR A 177 -4.77 -2.38 -4.51
N PHE A 178 -4.97 -3.67 -4.26
CA PHE A 178 -6.02 -4.16 -3.38
C PHE A 178 -5.86 -3.62 -1.95
N MET A 179 -4.65 -3.79 -1.39
CA MET A 179 -4.29 -3.30 -0.07
C MET A 179 -4.48 -1.79 0.02
N LYS A 180 -3.98 -1.03 -0.96
CA LYS A 180 -4.12 0.44 -1.00
C LYS A 180 -5.57 0.86 -0.96
N LYS A 181 -6.42 0.29 -1.83
CA LYS A 181 -7.86 0.60 -1.85
C LYS A 181 -8.54 0.29 -0.53
N LEU A 182 -8.23 -0.85 0.08
CA LEU A 182 -8.83 -1.27 1.35
C LEU A 182 -8.40 -0.36 2.50
N VAL A 183 -7.09 -0.10 2.62
CA VAL A 183 -6.53 0.77 3.66
C VAL A 183 -7.03 2.20 3.51
N GLN A 184 -7.08 2.75 2.29
CA GLN A 184 -7.65 4.09 2.05
C GLN A 184 -9.11 4.15 2.45
N GLY A 185 -9.91 3.14 2.12
CA GLY A 185 -11.32 3.09 2.49
C GLY A 185 -11.55 3.10 4.01
N ILE A 186 -10.66 2.47 4.79
CA ILE A 186 -10.73 2.43 6.25
C ILE A 186 -10.13 3.69 6.89
N ALA A 187 -9.00 4.18 6.36
CA ALA A 187 -8.20 5.22 6.99
C ALA A 187 -8.62 6.66 6.62
N THR A 188 -9.42 6.83 5.58
CA THR A 188 -9.88 8.15 5.11
C THR A 188 -11.38 8.30 5.29
N PHE A 189 -11.85 9.55 5.31
CA PHE A 189 -13.27 9.84 5.36
C PHE A 189 -13.81 10.17 3.96
N ASN A 190 -15.05 9.76 3.72
CA ASN A 190 -15.86 10.08 2.56
C ASN A 190 -16.93 11.10 2.98
N PRO A 191 -16.81 12.38 2.59
CA PRO A 191 -17.78 13.42 2.97
C PRO A 191 -19.22 13.13 2.57
N ALA A 192 -19.44 12.29 1.55
CA ALA A 192 -20.77 11.95 1.05
C ALA A 192 -21.45 10.82 1.84
N GLU A 193 -20.69 10.00 2.56
CA GLU A 193 -21.19 8.78 3.21
C GLU A 193 -20.99 8.79 4.74
N ASP A 194 -19.90 9.39 5.22
CA ASP A 194 -19.54 9.38 6.64
C ASP A 194 -20.23 10.53 7.40
N SER A 195 -20.69 10.27 8.63
CA SER A 195 -21.26 11.30 9.50
C SER A 195 -20.22 12.33 9.93
N GLU A 196 -20.64 13.58 10.21
CA GLU A 196 -19.73 14.66 10.67
C GLU A 196 -18.92 14.26 11.92
N LEU A 197 -19.52 13.50 12.83
CA LEU A 197 -18.85 12.96 14.01
C LEU A 197 -17.73 12.00 13.63
N LEU A 198 -17.98 11.06 12.73
CA LEU A 198 -16.97 10.11 12.25
C LEU A 198 -15.85 10.84 11.49
N GLN A 199 -16.19 11.81 10.65
CA GLN A 199 -15.20 12.64 9.96
C GLN A 199 -14.28 13.36 10.95
N SER A 200 -14.83 13.94 12.02
CA SER A 200 -14.06 14.58 13.10
C SER A 200 -13.13 13.60 13.83
N CYS A 201 -13.61 12.40 14.15
CA CYS A 201 -12.79 11.34 14.76
C CYS A 201 -11.63 10.92 13.85
N ILE A 202 -11.91 10.68 12.57
CA ILE A 202 -10.88 10.33 11.57
C ILE A 202 -9.86 11.44 11.46
N GLN A 203 -10.30 12.70 11.36
CA GLN A 203 -9.41 13.84 11.25
C GLN A 203 -8.47 13.93 12.45
N LYS A 204 -8.99 13.92 13.67
CA LYS A 204 -8.19 14.01 14.91
C LYS A 204 -7.23 12.84 15.06
N GLY A 205 -7.70 11.62 14.79
CA GLY A 205 -6.89 10.42 14.86
C GLY A 205 -5.74 10.46 13.86
N ARG A 206 -6.01 10.89 12.62
CA ARG A 206 -4.97 11.09 11.60
C ARG A 206 -3.96 12.16 11.98
N GLN A 207 -4.41 13.31 12.47
CA GLN A 207 -3.51 14.38 12.91
C GLN A 207 -2.55 13.89 13.99
N SER A 208 -3.05 13.12 14.97
CA SER A 208 -2.23 12.51 16.01
C SER A 208 -1.19 11.54 15.44
N ILE A 209 -1.62 10.61 14.57
CA ILE A 209 -0.75 9.64 13.90
C ILE A 209 0.36 10.33 13.10
N GLU A 210 -0.04 11.25 12.23
CA GLU A 210 0.85 11.90 11.28
C GLU A 210 1.82 12.87 11.97
N LEU A 211 1.40 13.49 13.08
CA LEU A 211 2.28 14.25 13.96
C LEU A 211 3.34 13.35 14.63
N GLY A 212 2.95 12.17 15.12
CA GLY A 212 3.89 11.18 15.67
C GLY A 212 4.92 10.72 14.63
N LEU A 213 4.48 10.48 13.39
CA LEU A 213 5.37 10.20 12.26
C LEU A 213 6.33 11.37 11.98
N TYR A 214 5.81 12.60 11.91
CA TYR A 214 6.61 13.80 11.69
C TYR A 214 7.70 13.96 12.75
N GLN A 215 7.39 13.70 14.02
CA GLN A 215 8.32 13.83 15.13
C GLN A 215 9.41 12.74 15.14
N THR A 216 9.12 11.56 14.59
CA THR A 216 10.02 10.40 14.64
C THR A 216 10.81 10.18 13.34
N GLN A 217 10.42 10.82 12.22
CA GLN A 217 10.94 10.53 10.89
C GLN A 217 12.46 10.68 10.72
N PHE A 218 13.11 11.53 11.53
CA PHE A 218 14.54 11.82 11.44
C PHE A 218 15.45 10.89 12.24
N ARG A 219 14.87 9.93 12.99
CA ARG A 219 15.68 9.11 13.91
C ARG A 219 16.50 8.02 13.21
N TYR A 220 15.97 7.33 12.18
CA TYR A 220 16.63 6.12 11.64
C TYR A 220 16.34 5.78 10.16
N SER A 221 15.93 6.72 9.31
CA SER A 221 15.36 6.35 8.00
C SER A 221 16.01 7.03 6.79
N SER A 222 16.00 6.33 5.64
CA SER A 222 16.21 6.93 4.33
C SER A 222 15.23 8.06 4.10
N MET A 223 15.73 9.18 3.60
CA MET A 223 14.92 10.36 3.31
C MET A 223 14.39 10.29 1.88
N HIS A 224 13.17 10.76 1.69
CA HIS A 224 12.48 10.78 0.41
C HIS A 224 12.08 12.20 0.05
N ILE A 225 12.19 12.54 -1.23
CA ILE A 225 11.90 13.89 -1.74
C ILE A 225 10.40 14.03 -1.98
N VAL A 226 9.82 15.11 -1.46
CA VAL A 226 8.41 15.49 -1.63
C VAL A 226 8.29 16.95 -2.04
N ASP A 227 7.31 17.28 -2.89
CA ASP A 227 6.98 18.65 -3.28
C ASP A 227 6.71 19.55 -2.06
N LYS A 228 7.27 20.76 -2.06
CA LYS A 228 7.17 21.68 -0.92
C LYS A 228 5.73 22.13 -0.66
N GLY A 229 4.94 22.37 -1.71
CA GLY A 229 3.56 22.80 -1.57
C GLY A 229 2.68 21.72 -0.95
N TRP A 230 2.86 20.47 -1.38
CA TRP A 230 2.18 19.34 -0.76
C TRP A 230 2.62 19.16 0.71
N HIS A 231 3.92 19.25 0.99
CA HIS A 231 4.45 19.15 2.35
C HIS A 231 3.89 20.25 3.28
N ASP A 232 3.76 21.49 2.81
CA ASP A 232 3.22 22.59 3.61
C ASP A 232 1.73 22.44 3.89
N ALA A 233 0.96 21.95 2.92
CA ALA A 233 -0.43 21.60 3.12
C ALA A 233 -0.57 20.45 4.14
N TRP A 234 0.32 19.46 4.08
CA TRP A 234 0.40 18.38 5.07
C TRP A 234 0.73 18.90 6.48
N LEU A 235 1.72 19.79 6.63
CA LEU A 235 2.04 20.43 7.91
C LEU A 235 0.87 21.23 8.49
N THR A 236 0.12 21.92 7.63
CA THR A 236 -1.06 22.69 8.04
C THR A 236 -2.19 21.77 8.51
N PHE A 237 -2.35 20.60 7.88
CA PHE A 237 -3.29 19.58 8.28
C PHE A 237 -2.92 18.96 9.65
N ILE A 238 -1.69 18.47 9.81
CA ILE A 238 -1.26 17.77 11.04
C ILE A 238 -1.18 18.71 12.25
N SER A 239 -1.01 20.02 12.04
CA SER A 239 -0.99 21.02 13.12
C SER A 239 -2.38 21.42 13.61
N GLY A 240 -3.46 20.94 12.99
CA GLY A 240 -4.83 21.34 13.33
C GLY A 240 -5.30 22.64 12.68
N LYS A 241 -4.39 23.39 12.03
CA LYS A 241 -4.69 24.69 11.40
C LYS A 241 -5.60 24.61 10.18
N SER A 242 -5.72 23.42 9.58
CA SER A 242 -6.59 23.15 8.44
C SER A 242 -7.34 21.84 8.65
N THR A 243 -8.63 21.84 8.33
CA THR A 243 -9.45 20.64 8.17
C THR A 243 -9.31 20.02 6.78
N VAL A 244 -8.72 20.76 5.83
CA VAL A 244 -8.44 20.29 4.47
C VAL A 244 -7.17 19.45 4.48
N TYR A 245 -7.29 18.18 4.09
CA TYR A 245 -6.15 17.29 3.91
C TYR A 245 -5.48 17.54 2.54
N PRO A 246 -4.16 17.32 2.41
CA PRO A 246 -3.36 17.73 1.24
C PRO A 246 -3.65 16.98 -0.09
N GLY A 247 -4.54 15.99 -0.07
CA GLY A 247 -4.76 15.09 -1.22
C GLY A 247 -3.56 14.18 -1.54
N PRO A 248 -3.59 13.45 -2.68
CA PRO A 248 -2.49 12.60 -3.10
C PRO A 248 -1.19 13.37 -3.30
N LEU A 249 -0.06 12.76 -2.93
CA LEU A 249 1.26 13.37 -3.17
C LEU A 249 1.53 13.47 -4.67
N THR A 250 1.86 14.67 -5.13
CA THR A 250 2.31 14.93 -6.51
C THR A 250 3.68 15.58 -6.51
N ASN A 251 4.65 14.89 -7.12
CA ASN A 251 5.99 15.39 -7.34
C ASN A 251 6.20 15.86 -8.78
N GLU A 252 5.15 16.01 -9.58
CA GLU A 252 5.25 16.27 -11.04
C GLU A 252 6.10 17.50 -11.37
N LYS A 253 6.04 18.55 -10.54
CA LYS A 253 6.81 19.80 -10.71
C LYS A 253 8.31 19.65 -10.43
N LEU A 254 8.71 18.55 -9.80
CA LEU A 254 10.11 18.30 -9.45
C LEU A 254 10.88 17.64 -10.59
N PHE A 255 10.18 17.12 -11.60
CA PHE A 255 10.79 16.44 -12.73
C PHE A 255 10.86 17.36 -13.94
N LEU A 256 11.95 17.25 -14.68
CA LEU A 256 12.05 17.84 -16.00
C LEU A 256 11.09 17.12 -16.95
N LEU A 257 10.36 17.88 -17.75
CA LEU A 257 9.60 17.35 -18.88
C LEU A 257 10.61 16.96 -19.95
N ASP A 258 10.74 15.67 -20.25
CA ASP A 258 11.58 15.25 -21.38
C ASP A 258 10.73 15.29 -22.66
N ASP A 259 11.18 16.09 -23.64
CA ASP A 259 10.59 16.14 -24.99
C ASP A 259 10.96 14.89 -25.82
N ASN A 260 11.96 14.12 -25.38
CA ASN A 260 12.38 12.89 -26.04
C ASN A 260 11.86 11.65 -25.30
N ARG A 261 11.30 10.72 -26.07
CA ARG A 261 10.56 9.52 -25.63
C ARG A 261 11.39 8.44 -24.91
N ASN A 262 12.33 8.81 -24.04
CA ASN A 262 13.01 7.88 -23.15
C ASN A 262 12.48 8.06 -21.72
N ASP A 263 11.81 7.03 -21.21
CA ASP A 263 11.01 6.96 -19.97
C ASP A 263 11.73 7.29 -18.63
N ALA A 264 12.92 7.89 -18.64
CA ALA A 264 13.66 8.24 -17.43
C ALA A 264 13.42 9.70 -17.04
N LEU A 265 12.32 9.97 -16.34
CA LEU A 265 12.05 11.28 -15.74
C LEU A 265 13.19 11.70 -14.80
N LYS A 266 13.95 12.72 -15.18
CA LYS A 266 15.08 13.24 -14.41
C LYS A 266 14.59 14.30 -13.41
N LEU A 267 14.97 14.18 -12.15
CA LEU A 267 14.73 15.22 -11.13
C LEU A 267 15.47 16.49 -11.54
N ASP A 268 14.85 17.66 -11.47
CA ASP A 268 15.52 18.91 -11.82
C ASP A 268 16.63 19.23 -10.79
N PRO A 269 17.92 19.25 -11.20
CA PRO A 269 19.04 19.49 -10.28
C PRO A 269 19.10 20.94 -9.76
N THR A 270 18.36 21.88 -10.37
CA THR A 270 18.31 23.29 -9.95
C THR A 270 17.43 23.53 -8.73
N LEU A 271 16.61 22.55 -8.35
CA LEU A 271 15.69 22.62 -7.22
C LEU A 271 16.43 22.77 -5.89
N THR A 272 15.82 23.53 -4.97
CA THR A 272 16.40 23.87 -3.67
C THR A 272 15.57 23.30 -2.52
N LEU A 273 16.25 22.53 -1.66
CA LEU A 273 15.70 22.03 -0.39
C LEU A 273 15.16 23.17 0.48
N GLY A 274 13.93 23.01 0.96
CA GLY A 274 13.21 24.00 1.78
C GLY A 274 12.49 25.08 0.98
N LYS A 275 12.70 25.16 -0.34
CA LYS A 275 12.00 26.08 -1.25
C LYS A 275 11.10 25.32 -2.22
N ASP A 276 11.67 24.35 -2.93
CA ASP A 276 10.96 23.63 -4.00
C ASP A 276 10.55 22.22 -3.56
N PHE A 277 11.34 21.60 -2.67
CA PHE A 277 11.04 20.30 -2.08
C PHE A 277 11.40 20.23 -0.59
N GLU A 278 10.85 19.24 0.09
CA GLU A 278 11.25 18.81 1.44
C GLU A 278 11.58 17.31 1.45
N LEU A 279 12.10 16.85 2.59
CA LEU A 279 12.47 15.49 2.90
C LEU A 279 11.51 14.91 3.93
N VAL A 280 11.04 13.70 3.66
CA VAL A 280 10.29 12.90 4.64
C VAL A 280 11.01 11.59 4.91
N GLY A 281 10.92 11.11 6.15
CA GLY A 281 11.46 9.80 6.51
C GLY A 281 10.71 8.66 5.81
N SER A 282 11.31 7.47 5.79
CA SER A 282 10.72 6.28 5.13
C SER A 282 9.37 5.90 5.72
N LEU A 283 9.25 5.93 7.05
CA LEU A 283 7.98 5.68 7.74
C LEU A 283 6.86 6.61 7.26
N THR A 284 7.13 7.90 7.23
CA THR A 284 6.22 8.92 6.73
C THR A 284 5.88 8.66 5.26
N ARG A 285 6.86 8.36 4.41
CA ARG A 285 6.63 8.01 3.00
C ARG A 285 5.67 6.81 2.87
N TRP A 286 5.80 5.80 3.74
CA TRP A 286 5.06 4.55 3.62
C TRP A 286 3.61 4.78 4.05
N TYR A 287 3.41 5.61 5.09
CA TYR A 287 2.10 6.10 5.47
C TYR A 287 1.46 6.91 4.33
N ILE A 288 2.22 7.84 3.72
CA ILE A 288 1.73 8.68 2.61
C ILE A 288 1.26 7.82 1.45
N GLU A 289 2.05 6.83 1.03
CA GLU A 289 1.71 5.93 -0.06
C GLU A 289 0.41 5.16 0.18
N ARG A 290 0.19 4.71 1.43
CA ARG A 290 -0.97 3.92 1.82
C ARG A 290 -2.24 4.77 2.00
N VAL A 291 -2.12 5.95 2.62
CA VAL A 291 -3.28 6.76 3.02
C VAL A 291 -3.62 7.80 1.97
N TYR A 292 -2.64 8.58 1.51
CA TYR A 292 -2.86 9.60 0.49
C TYR A 292 -2.72 9.06 -0.93
N GLY A 293 -1.83 8.09 -1.12
CA GLY A 293 -1.36 7.68 -2.44
C GLY A 293 -0.35 8.65 -3.04
N ILE A 294 0.44 8.14 -3.97
CA ILE A 294 1.43 8.90 -4.73
C ILE A 294 0.99 8.89 -6.20
N LYS A 295 0.89 10.07 -6.81
CA LYS A 295 0.50 10.19 -8.21
C LYS A 295 1.63 9.66 -9.09
N ASN A 296 1.28 8.75 -10.01
CA ASN A 296 2.20 8.07 -10.93
C ASN A 296 3.35 7.31 -10.23
N ASP A 297 3.21 6.98 -8.95
CA ASP A 297 4.23 6.30 -8.13
C ASP A 297 5.61 7.01 -8.12
N ARG A 298 5.62 8.34 -8.35
CA ARG A 298 6.83 9.15 -8.49
C ARG A 298 7.31 9.70 -7.14
N ILE A 299 8.11 8.91 -6.44
CA ILE A 299 8.84 9.36 -5.25
C ILE A 299 10.28 8.86 -5.30
N ILE A 300 11.22 9.75 -5.00
CA ILE A 300 12.65 9.47 -5.11
C ILE A 300 13.25 9.40 -3.70
N SER A 301 14.01 8.33 -3.43
CA SER A 301 14.89 8.28 -2.28
C SER A 301 16.06 9.23 -2.51
N ALA A 302 16.41 10.03 -1.52
CA ALA A 302 17.58 10.90 -1.58
C ALA A 302 18.89 10.14 -1.78
N ASN A 303 18.92 8.84 -1.46
CA ASN A 303 20.07 7.97 -1.68
C ASN A 303 20.18 7.48 -3.14
N ASP A 304 19.12 7.58 -3.92
CA ASP A 304 19.05 7.12 -5.32
C ASP A 304 19.38 8.25 -6.30
N LEU A 305 19.75 9.45 -5.80
CA LEU A 305 20.17 10.56 -6.65
C LEU A 305 21.50 10.24 -7.36
N PRO A 306 21.65 10.60 -8.65
CA PRO A 306 22.90 10.38 -9.38
C PRO A 306 24.08 11.09 -8.72
N ASP A 307 25.21 10.39 -8.59
CA ASP A 307 26.46 10.96 -8.08
C ASP A 307 27.22 11.69 -9.21
N ASP A 308 26.64 12.77 -9.70
CA ASP A 308 27.21 13.60 -10.76
C ASP A 308 27.30 15.09 -10.34
N ALA A 309 27.98 15.89 -11.17
CA ALA A 309 28.23 17.31 -10.90
C ALA A 309 26.93 18.14 -10.79
N ASP A 310 25.85 17.73 -11.46
CA ASP A 310 24.58 18.45 -11.47
C ASP A 310 23.91 18.34 -10.09
N TYR A 311 23.93 17.14 -9.48
CA TYR A 311 23.28 16.88 -8.19
C TYR A 311 24.15 17.15 -6.95
N CYS A 312 25.48 17.31 -7.13
CA CYS A 312 26.42 17.53 -6.02
C CYS A 312 25.95 18.56 -4.99
N LYS A 313 25.47 19.73 -5.45
CA LYS A 313 24.97 20.81 -4.57
C LYS A 313 23.72 20.38 -3.78
N MET A 314 22.80 19.68 -4.44
CA MET A 314 21.57 19.18 -3.82
C MET A 314 21.89 18.11 -2.78
N ILE A 315 22.68 17.10 -3.16
CA ILE A 315 23.13 16.01 -2.28
C ILE A 315 23.85 16.57 -1.05
N HIS A 316 24.73 17.57 -1.24
CA HIS A 316 25.42 18.21 -0.13
C HIS A 316 24.46 18.88 0.86
N LYS A 317 23.47 19.64 0.38
CA LYS A 317 22.44 20.27 1.23
C LYS A 317 21.59 19.22 1.97
N ILE A 318 21.22 18.14 1.30
CA ILE A 318 20.48 17.02 1.90
C ILE A 318 21.30 16.39 3.03
N LYS A 319 22.58 16.08 2.78
CA LYS A 319 23.48 15.50 3.80
C LYS A 319 23.65 16.41 5.02
N ILE A 320 23.83 17.72 4.81
CA ILE A 320 23.88 18.69 5.92
C ILE A 320 22.57 18.68 6.71
N ARG A 321 21.41 18.74 6.04
CA ARG A 321 20.11 18.72 6.72
C ARG A 321 19.91 17.44 7.52
N GLN A 322 20.28 16.29 6.97
CA GLN A 322 20.22 15.00 7.66
C GLN A 322 21.09 14.99 8.92
N GLN A 323 22.33 15.50 8.84
CA GLN A 323 23.22 15.60 10.00
C GLN A 323 22.64 16.52 11.09
N ILE A 324 22.09 17.68 10.70
CA ILE A 324 21.43 18.60 11.65
C ILE A 324 20.24 17.92 12.32
N ASN A 325 19.39 17.23 11.55
CA ASN A 325 18.20 16.58 12.07
C ASN A 325 18.52 15.36 12.95
N GLN A 326 19.63 14.66 12.70
CA GLN A 326 20.13 13.58 13.55
C GLN A 326 20.77 14.11 14.85
N ALA A 327 21.45 15.26 14.78
CA ALA A 327 22.05 15.91 15.95
C ALA A 327 20.99 16.55 16.87
N ASN A 328 19.90 17.07 16.29
CA ASN A 328 18.77 17.60 17.03
C ASN A 328 17.94 16.46 17.62
N ARG A 329 18.15 16.17 18.91
CA ARG A 329 17.35 15.17 19.66
C ARG A 329 15.85 15.46 19.72
N TYR A 330 15.46 16.70 19.39
CA TYR A 330 14.08 17.18 19.39
C TYR A 330 13.72 17.72 18.00
N PRO A 331 12.74 17.12 17.29
CA PRO A 331 12.17 17.71 16.08
C PRO A 331 11.53 19.07 16.40
N PRO A 332 11.35 19.96 15.42
CA PRO A 332 10.61 21.21 15.64
C PRO A 332 9.23 20.91 16.23
N THR A 333 8.90 21.58 17.34
CA THR A 333 7.65 21.38 18.07
C THR A 333 6.49 21.90 17.24
N ILE A 334 5.66 21.00 16.72
CA ILE A 334 4.32 21.33 16.25
C ILE A 334 3.39 21.02 17.43
N THR A 335 2.84 22.07 18.04
CA THR A 335 1.78 21.95 19.03
C THR A 335 0.43 21.85 18.31
N LEU A 336 -0.36 20.84 18.66
CA LEU A 336 -1.78 20.80 18.28
C LEU A 336 -2.49 21.93 19.03
N GLU A 337 -3.22 22.78 18.30
CA GLU A 337 -4.14 23.78 18.89
C GLU A 337 -5.48 23.15 19.28
#